data_AF-A0A7X3R4G8-F1
#
_entry.id   AF-A0A7X3R4G8-F1
#
_cell.length_a   1.000
_cell.length_b   1.000
_cell.length_c   1.000
_cell.angle_alpha   90.00
_cell.angle_beta   90.00
_cell.angle_gamma   90.00
#
_symmetry.space_group_name_H-M   'P 1'
#
loop_
_entity.id
_entity.type
_entity.pdbx_description
1 polymer ?
#
loop_
_entity_poly.entity_id
_entity_poly.type
_entity_poly.pdbx_seq_one_letter_code
_entity_poly.pdbx_strand_id
1 'polypeptide(L)'
;MYSGRPDATRDPKTYGAHRRQAAAWERSGAVVINRPLRYPPGWPAQRAEEKGIDVQLAIDFAAGAIDDEYDTGIICSTDTDLLPALEFVATRFGRERAETAAWLAGGKGSELRLRRPSTWCHRLEFTDYESVRDPSDYASP
;
A
#
# COMPACT_ATOMS: atom_id res chain seq x y z
N MET A 1 1.21 5.71 -2.95
CA MET A 1 -0.03 5.00 -2.55
C MET A 1 -0.45 4.09 -3.67
N TYR A 2 -0.48 2.79 -3.41
CA TYR A 2 -0.95 1.78 -4.35
C TYR A 2 -2.38 1.39 -3.95
N SER A 3 -3.36 1.51 -4.83
CA SER A 3 -4.75 1.17 -4.48
C SER A 3 -5.59 0.67 -5.65
N GLY A 4 -6.61 -0.14 -5.36
CA GLY A 4 -7.69 -0.46 -6.28
C GLY A 4 -8.56 0.76 -6.57
N ARG A 5 -8.88 1.00 -7.85
CA ARG A 5 -9.78 2.06 -8.29
C ARG A 5 -11.13 1.47 -8.73
N PRO A 6 -12.25 1.91 -8.13
CA PRO A 6 -13.57 1.54 -8.61
C PRO A 6 -13.80 1.94 -10.07
N ASP A 7 -14.78 1.32 -10.71
CA ASP A 7 -15.17 1.66 -12.07
C ASP A 7 -16.29 2.71 -12.08
N ALA A 8 -16.12 3.77 -12.87
CA ALA A 8 -17.06 4.89 -12.93
C ALA A 8 -18.45 4.50 -13.45
N THR A 9 -18.56 3.43 -14.26
CA THR A 9 -19.82 2.96 -14.83
C THR A 9 -20.54 1.99 -13.89
N ARG A 10 -19.78 1.15 -13.16
CA ARG A 10 -20.34 0.13 -12.26
C ARG A 10 -20.59 0.63 -10.84
N ASP A 11 -19.74 1.52 -10.35
CA ASP A 11 -19.82 2.11 -9.01
C ASP A 11 -19.40 3.60 -9.04
N PRO A 12 -20.24 4.48 -9.61
CA PRO A 12 -19.92 5.90 -9.76
C PRO A 12 -19.72 6.62 -8.43
N LYS A 13 -20.42 6.19 -7.37
CA LYS A 13 -20.34 6.83 -6.05
C LYS A 13 -18.98 6.57 -5.41
N THR A 14 -18.57 5.30 -5.31
CA THR A 14 -17.26 4.94 -4.74
C THR A 14 -16.13 5.44 -5.63
N TYR A 15 -16.30 5.42 -6.95
CA TYR A 15 -15.35 6.03 -7.88
C TYR A 15 -15.14 7.53 -7.61
N GLY A 16 -16.22 8.30 -7.41
CA GLY A 16 -16.14 9.72 -7.11
C GLY A 16 -15.41 9.99 -5.80
N ALA A 17 -15.69 9.20 -4.76
CA ALA A 17 -15.01 9.30 -3.46
C ALA A 17 -13.53 8.96 -3.56
N HIS A 18 -13.18 7.83 -4.20
CA HIS A 18 -11.79 7.41 -4.43
C HIS A 18 -11.01 8.48 -5.20
N ARG A 19 -11.61 9.08 -6.23
CA ARG A 19 -10.96 10.15 -7.00
C ARG A 19 -10.66 11.40 -6.15
N ARG A 20 -11.58 11.79 -5.27
CA ARG A 20 -11.36 12.93 -4.35
C ARG A 20 -10.25 12.63 -3.35
N GLN A 21 -10.22 11.41 -2.81
CA GLN A 21 -9.20 10.96 -1.88
C GLN A 21 -7.82 10.87 -2.54
N ALA A 22 -7.73 10.25 -3.72
CA ALA A 22 -6.49 10.18 -4.50
C ALA A 22 -5.94 11.58 -4.79
N ALA A 23 -6.79 12.52 -5.22
CA ALA A 23 -6.38 13.89 -5.47
C ALA A 23 -5.92 14.61 -4.19
N ALA A 24 -6.45 14.26 -3.01
CA ALA A 24 -5.98 14.80 -1.74
C ALA A 24 -4.58 14.29 -1.39
N TRP A 25 -4.33 12.99 -1.55
CA TRP A 25 -2.99 12.40 -1.40
C TRP A 25 -1.98 12.97 -2.39
N GLU A 26 -2.37 13.18 -3.64
CA GLU A 26 -1.51 13.81 -4.65
C GLU A 26 -1.16 15.25 -4.26
N ARG A 27 -2.13 16.02 -3.75
CA ARG A 27 -1.87 17.37 -3.22
C ARG A 27 -0.95 17.38 -2.00
N SER A 28 -0.94 16.31 -1.20
CA SER A 28 0.01 16.16 -0.08
C SER A 28 1.39 15.66 -0.53
N GLY A 29 1.63 15.52 -1.84
CA GLY A 29 2.91 15.10 -2.41
C GLY A 29 3.07 13.60 -2.60
N ALA A 30 2.03 12.78 -2.35
CA ALA A 30 2.10 11.35 -2.60
C ALA A 30 1.81 11.02 -4.07
N VAL A 31 2.58 10.11 -4.66
CA VAL A 31 2.24 9.53 -5.97
C VAL A 31 1.19 8.44 -5.78
N VAL A 32 0.07 8.51 -6.51
CA VAL A 32 -1.01 7.50 -6.45
C VAL A 32 -0.97 6.63 -7.69
N ILE A 33 -0.77 5.32 -7.49
CA ILE A 33 -0.75 4.29 -8.53
C ILE A 33 -2.00 3.42 -8.35
N ASN A 34 -2.79 3.31 -9.41
CA ASN A 34 -4.12 2.72 -9.34
C ASN A 34 -4.31 1.59 -10.35
N ARG A 35 -4.98 0.51 -9.92
CA ARG A 35 -5.42 -0.59 -10.80
C ARG A 35 -6.94 -0.72 -10.72
N PRO A 36 -7.66 -0.92 -11.84
CA PRO A 36 -9.11 -1.10 -11.79
C PRO A 36 -9.51 -2.31 -10.93
N LEU A 37 -10.54 -2.15 -10.11
CA LEU A 37 -11.12 -3.28 -9.38
C LEU A 37 -11.68 -4.32 -10.35
N ARG A 38 -11.59 -5.59 -9.94
CA ARG A 38 -12.26 -6.69 -10.64
C ARG A 38 -13.67 -6.82 -10.10
N TYR A 39 -14.65 -6.69 -10.98
CA TYR A 39 -16.05 -6.86 -10.65
C TYR A 39 -16.50 -8.28 -11.04
N PRO A 40 -16.88 -9.14 -10.07
CA PRO A 40 -17.36 -10.48 -10.37
C PRO A 40 -18.73 -10.45 -11.08
N PRO A 41 -19.13 -11.52 -11.77
CA PRO A 41 -20.45 -11.60 -12.42
C PRO A 41 -21.63 -11.38 -11.46
N GLY A 42 -21.47 -11.73 -10.18
CA GLY A 42 -22.50 -11.54 -9.15
C GLY A 42 -22.58 -10.12 -8.55
N TRP A 43 -21.87 -9.14 -9.11
CA TRP A 43 -21.96 -7.74 -8.65
C TRP A 43 -23.40 -7.19 -8.83
N PRO A 44 -23.96 -6.46 -7.84
CA PRO A 44 -23.33 -5.98 -6.61
C PRO A 44 -23.49 -6.90 -5.38
N ALA A 45 -24.16 -8.05 -5.50
CA ALA A 45 -24.32 -8.99 -4.38
C ALA A 45 -22.98 -9.61 -3.95
N GLN A 46 -22.08 -9.83 -4.91
CA GLN A 46 -20.67 -10.16 -4.67
C GLN A 46 -19.83 -8.89 -4.76
N ARG A 47 -18.93 -8.68 -3.79
CA ARG A 47 -18.08 -7.49 -3.72
C ARG A 47 -17.05 -7.47 -4.85
N ALA A 48 -16.69 -6.27 -5.30
CA ALA A 48 -15.54 -6.09 -6.18
C ALA A 48 -14.25 -6.41 -5.42
N GLU A 49 -13.26 -6.92 -6.16
CA GLU A 49 -11.98 -7.37 -5.62
C GLU A 49 -10.86 -6.46 -6.10
N GLU A 50 -9.97 -6.10 -5.18
CA GLU A 50 -8.67 -5.56 -5.56
C GLU A 50 -7.84 -6.67 -6.21
N LYS A 51 -7.16 -6.36 -7.32
CA LYS A 51 -6.41 -7.38 -8.05
C LYS A 51 -5.17 -6.81 -8.72
N GLY A 52 -4.01 -7.39 -8.39
CA GLY A 52 -2.75 -7.15 -9.08
C GLY A 52 -2.15 -5.76 -8.85
N ILE A 53 -2.50 -5.11 -7.73
CA ILE A 53 -1.87 -3.88 -7.27
C ILE A 53 -0.74 -4.18 -6.29
N ASP A 54 -0.91 -5.20 -5.46
CA ASP A 54 0.11 -5.92 -4.70
C ASP A 54 1.29 -6.34 -5.59
N VAL A 55 0.99 -6.98 -6.73
CA VAL A 55 1.98 -7.38 -7.72
C VAL A 55 2.68 -6.16 -8.34
N GLN A 56 1.94 -5.09 -8.63
CA GLN A 56 2.53 -3.86 -9.16
C GLN A 56 3.50 -3.24 -8.14
N LEU A 57 3.10 -3.14 -6.86
CA LEU A 57 3.94 -2.67 -5.78
C LEU A 57 5.21 -3.52 -5.64
N ALA A 58 5.08 -4.85 -5.68
CA ALA A 58 6.23 -5.77 -5.62
C ALA A 58 7.22 -5.55 -6.78
N ILE A 59 6.71 -5.37 -8.00
CA ILE A 59 7.52 -5.10 -9.20
C ILE A 59 8.21 -3.75 -9.08
N ASP A 60 7.47 -2.69 -8.78
CA ASP A 60 8.01 -1.32 -8.73
C ASP A 60 9.05 -1.19 -7.61
N PHE A 61 8.84 -1.86 -6.47
CA PHE A 61 9.82 -1.96 -5.39
C PHE A 61 11.12 -2.63 -5.87
N ALA A 62 11.02 -3.82 -6.47
CA ALA A 62 12.21 -4.54 -6.95
C ALA A 62 12.92 -3.81 -8.11
N ALA A 63 12.16 -3.21 -9.03
CA ALA A 63 12.68 -2.47 -10.17
C ALA A 63 13.38 -1.18 -9.73
N GLY A 64 12.75 -0.37 -8.87
CA GLY A 64 13.38 0.83 -8.32
C GLY A 64 14.66 0.50 -7.54
N ALA A 65 14.72 -0.69 -6.92
CA ALA A 65 15.98 -1.20 -6.39
C ALA A 65 17.02 -1.44 -7.51
N ILE A 66 16.68 -2.22 -8.53
CA ILE A 66 17.60 -2.54 -9.64
C ILE A 66 18.13 -1.27 -10.32
N ASP A 67 17.25 -0.28 -10.50
CA ASP A 67 17.52 0.95 -11.25
C ASP A 67 18.10 2.09 -10.37
N ASP A 68 18.36 1.81 -9.10
CA ASP A 68 18.94 2.76 -8.13
C ASP A 68 18.09 4.02 -7.91
N GLU A 69 16.75 3.86 -7.96
CA GLU A 69 15.79 4.95 -7.73
C GLU A 69 15.65 5.31 -6.24
N TYR A 70 16.12 4.45 -5.35
CA TYR A 70 16.12 4.69 -3.90
C TYR A 70 17.28 4.00 -3.18
N ASP A 71 17.72 4.62 -2.08
CA ASP A 71 18.68 4.06 -1.14
C ASP A 71 18.02 3.03 -0.20
N THR A 72 16.86 3.38 0.37
CA THR A 72 16.08 2.51 1.26
C THR A 72 14.61 2.59 0.90
N GLY A 73 14.01 1.43 0.60
CA GLY A 73 12.59 1.32 0.33
C GLY A 73 11.83 0.85 1.58
N ILE A 74 10.75 1.55 1.94
CA ILE A 74 9.91 1.21 3.10
C ILE A 74 8.53 0.76 2.62
N ILE A 75 8.15 -0.48 2.92
CA ILE A 75 6.81 -1.02 2.64
C ILE A 75 5.90 -0.85 3.86
N CYS A 76 4.89 0.02 3.74
CA CYS A 76 3.84 0.21 4.73
C CYS A 76 2.64 -0.72 4.43
N SER A 77 2.81 -2.02 4.67
CA SER A 77 1.76 -3.03 4.45
C SER A 77 1.93 -4.21 5.41
N THR A 78 0.84 -4.92 5.67
CA THR A 78 0.85 -6.19 6.40
C THR A 78 0.65 -7.41 5.48
N ASP A 79 0.64 -7.18 4.17
CA ASP A 79 0.39 -8.22 3.17
C ASP A 79 1.63 -9.11 2.98
N THR A 80 1.48 -10.41 3.30
CA THR A 80 2.55 -11.40 3.20
C THR A 80 2.96 -11.71 1.76
N ASP A 81 2.13 -11.40 0.77
CA ASP A 81 2.44 -11.64 -0.64
C ASP A 81 3.55 -10.71 -1.16
N LEU A 82 3.89 -9.65 -0.40
CA LEU A 82 5.02 -8.77 -0.66
C LEU A 82 6.36 -9.28 -0.11
N LEU A 83 6.36 -10.36 0.70
CA LEU A 83 7.58 -10.94 1.25
C LEU A 83 8.63 -11.32 0.19
N PRO A 84 8.27 -11.92 -0.96
CA PRO A 84 9.26 -12.26 -1.98
C PRO A 84 10.00 -11.03 -2.54
N ALA A 85 9.31 -9.90 -2.71
CA ALA A 85 9.94 -8.66 -3.19
C ALA A 85 10.89 -8.08 -2.13
N LEU A 86 10.46 -8.05 -0.86
CA LEU A 86 11.33 -7.67 0.25
C LEU A 86 12.57 -8.57 0.33
N GLU A 87 12.38 -9.89 0.23
CA GLU A 87 13.47 -10.88 0.34
C GLU A 87 14.48 -10.70 -0.79
N PHE A 88 13.98 -10.50 -2.02
CA PHE A 88 14.80 -10.24 -3.19
C PHE A 88 15.68 -9.00 -2.97
N VAL A 89 15.08 -7.87 -2.61
CA VAL A 89 15.83 -6.61 -2.44
C VAL A 89 16.83 -6.72 -1.28
N ALA A 90 16.39 -7.23 -0.13
CA ALA A 90 17.24 -7.35 1.05
C ALA A 90 18.44 -8.29 0.81
N THR A 91 18.23 -9.39 0.10
CA THR A 91 19.29 -10.38 -0.18
C THR A 91 20.23 -9.89 -1.27
N ARG A 92 19.70 -9.25 -2.32
CA ARG A 92 20.48 -8.88 -3.51
C ARG A 92 21.30 -7.62 -3.32
N PHE A 93 20.80 -6.67 -2.51
CA PHE A 93 21.37 -5.33 -2.38
C PHE A 93 21.73 -4.92 -0.95
N GLY A 94 21.39 -5.73 0.06
CA GLY A 94 21.64 -5.41 1.47
C GLY A 94 20.35 -5.25 2.26
N ARG A 95 20.36 -5.67 3.53
CA ARG A 95 19.16 -5.68 4.39
C ARG A 95 18.63 -4.28 4.71
N GLU A 96 19.52 -3.30 4.70
CA GLU A 96 19.27 -1.87 4.90
C GLU A 96 18.50 -1.23 3.74
N ARG A 97 18.46 -1.92 2.59
CA ARG A 97 17.77 -1.43 1.41
C ARG A 97 16.26 -1.71 1.43
N ALA A 98 15.81 -2.59 2.32
CA ALA A 98 14.44 -3.03 2.42
C ALA A 98 13.97 -2.96 3.87
N GLU A 99 12.97 -2.13 4.12
CA GLU A 99 12.37 -1.93 5.42
C GLU A 99 10.86 -2.04 5.33
N THR A 100 10.22 -2.20 6.48
CA THR A 100 8.75 -2.20 6.58
C THR A 100 8.27 -1.22 7.63
N ALA A 101 6.99 -0.89 7.62
CA ALA A 101 6.35 -0.13 8.68
C ALA A 101 5.02 -0.80 9.07
N ALA A 102 4.76 -0.88 10.38
CA ALA A 102 3.58 -1.55 10.91
C ALA A 102 2.96 -0.78 12.08
N TRP A 103 1.63 -0.74 12.11
CA TRP A 103 0.88 -0.22 13.25
C TRP A 103 0.89 -1.23 14.41
N LEU A 104 1.39 -0.81 15.56
CA LEU A 104 1.47 -1.61 16.79
C LEU A 104 0.68 -0.94 17.92
N ALA A 105 -0.63 -0.77 17.73
CA ALA A 105 -1.50 -0.17 18.73
C ALA A 105 -1.53 -1.04 20.01
N GLY A 106 -0.99 -0.51 21.11
CA GLY A 106 -0.98 -1.20 22.41
C GLY A 106 -0.20 -2.52 22.41
N GLY A 107 0.85 -2.63 21.58
CA GLY A 107 1.67 -3.84 21.48
C GLY A 107 1.02 -5.00 20.71
N LYS A 108 -0.12 -4.77 20.06
CA LYS A 108 -0.81 -5.73 19.19
C LYS A 108 -0.77 -5.23 17.75
N GLY A 109 -0.26 -6.06 16.84
CA GLY A 109 -0.27 -5.79 15.40
C GLY A 109 0.41 -6.90 14.62
N SER A 110 0.16 -6.94 13.31
CA SER A 110 0.88 -7.79 12.37
C SER A 110 1.98 -6.96 11.72
N GLU A 111 3.20 -7.45 11.79
CA GLU A 111 4.34 -6.85 11.11
C GLU A 111 4.70 -7.69 9.90
N LEU A 112 4.81 -7.06 8.73
CA LEU A 112 5.44 -7.69 7.58
C LEU A 112 6.94 -7.78 7.87
N ARG A 113 7.43 -8.98 8.20
CA ARG A 113 8.82 -9.21 8.57
C ARG A 113 9.41 -10.38 7.82
N LEU A 114 10.57 -10.16 7.23
CA LEU A 114 11.44 -11.25 6.81
C LEU A 114 12.08 -11.91 8.02
N ARG A 115 12.12 -13.24 8.01
CA ARG A 115 12.82 -14.00 9.06
C ARG A 115 14.34 -13.95 8.86
N ARG A 116 14.80 -14.04 7.60
CA ARG A 116 16.22 -14.00 7.21
C ARG A 116 16.35 -13.48 5.77
N PRO A 117 17.19 -12.45 5.50
CA PRO A 117 17.76 -11.55 6.51
C PRO A 117 16.63 -10.85 7.29
N SER A 118 16.85 -10.52 8.57
CA SER A 118 15.90 -9.67 9.29
C SER A 118 16.02 -8.25 8.71
N THR A 119 14.90 -7.66 8.34
CA THR A 119 14.79 -6.26 7.93
C THR A 119 14.35 -5.40 9.10
N TRP A 120 14.63 -4.10 9.01
CA TRP A 120 14.11 -3.13 9.97
C TRP A 120 12.62 -2.94 9.76
N CYS A 121 11.88 -2.76 10.86
CA CYS A 121 10.45 -2.45 10.83
C CYS A 121 10.18 -1.23 11.72
N HIS A 122 9.69 -0.15 11.10
CA HIS A 122 9.22 1.04 11.77
C HIS A 122 7.92 0.74 12.51
N ARG A 123 7.94 0.95 13.81
CA ARG A 123 6.80 0.71 14.69
C ARG A 123 6.02 2.01 14.80
N LEU A 124 4.81 2.01 14.27
CA LEU A 124 3.92 3.16 14.31
C LEU A 124 2.93 2.97 15.46
N GLU A 125 2.84 3.98 16.33
CA GLU A 125 1.96 4.01 17.48
C GLU A 125 0.65 4.75 17.19
N PHE A 126 -0.28 4.70 18.12
CA PHE A 126 -1.55 5.41 17.99
C PHE A 126 -1.37 6.93 17.90
N THR A 127 -0.34 7.48 18.56
CA THR A 127 0.03 8.90 18.48
C THR A 127 0.49 9.29 17.08
N ASP A 128 1.22 8.42 16.37
CA ASP A 128 1.60 8.65 14.98
C ASP A 128 0.35 8.71 14.10
N TYR A 129 -0.59 7.78 14.29
CA TYR A 129 -1.87 7.78 13.56
C TYR A 129 -2.63 9.09 13.78
N GLU A 130 -2.81 9.52 15.03
CA GLU A 130 -3.53 10.76 15.35
C GLU A 130 -2.86 11.99 14.72
N SER A 131 -1.52 11.99 14.60
CA SER A 131 -0.78 13.12 14.01
C SER A 131 -0.99 13.27 12.49
N VAL A 132 -1.32 12.19 11.79
CA VAL A 132 -1.50 12.17 10.32
C VAL A 132 -2.92 11.79 9.89
N ARG A 133 -3.84 11.63 10.84
CA ARG A 133 -5.21 11.20 10.55
C ARG A 133 -5.91 12.19 9.64
N ASP A 134 -6.49 11.67 8.57
CA ASP A 134 -7.38 12.41 7.69
C ASP A 134 -8.85 12.18 8.10
N PRO A 135 -9.55 13.18 8.67
CA PRO A 135 -10.95 13.04 9.07
C PRO A 135 -11.94 13.29 7.92
N SER A 136 -11.46 13.56 6.70
CA SER A 136 -12.32 13.96 5.58
C SER A 136 -13.24 12.82 5.13
N ASP A 137 -14.55 13.11 5.04
CA ASP A 137 -15.50 12.20 4.40
C ASP A 137 -15.49 12.43 2.88
N TYR A 138 -14.71 11.60 2.18
CA TYR A 138 -14.65 11.65 0.73
C TYR A 138 -15.91 11.14 0.03
N ALA A 139 -16.88 10.53 0.71
CA ALA A 139 -18.15 10.15 0.09
C ALA A 139 -19.06 11.36 -0.16
N SER A 140 -18.87 12.43 0.60
CA SER A 140 -19.56 13.71 0.44
C SER A 140 -18.92 14.56 -0.68
N PRO A 141 -19.71 15.28 -1.52
CA PRO A 141 -19.21 16.13 -2.59
C PRO A 141 -18.35 17.30 -2.11
#